data_AF-A0A524DF10-F1
#
_entry.id   AF-A0A524DF10-F1
#
_cell.length_a   1.000
_cell.length_b   1.000
_cell.length_c   1.000
_cell.angle_alpha   90.00
_cell.angle_beta   90.00
_cell.angle_gamma   90.00
#
_symmetry.space_group_name_H-M   'P 1'
#
loop_
_entity.id
_entity.type
_entity.pdbx_description
1 polymer ?
#
loop_
_entity_poly.entity_id
_entity_poly.type
_entity_poly.pdbx_seq_one_letter_code
_entity_poly.pdbx_strand_id
1 'polypeptide(L)'
;MEIVAFYMLFMNSVILVMTFYAIWKWSKQKELHFYDINLLFGFFFLFLFLGKSIRTLYILIYFTTCLPNLLIILKLRYMLIILTGTPLIYLGLNAITHSKSNSNKIRNKNDKLILNSIILLITVTFQSIVVLTAPDLSFMNIILLLIHIPSLIWISGTFYYAFKKGKCTEIKPQIISLAFLIDLILFISSSFIILPNRSSSGFSPFYIIFTELIDLMIIIIIFLGYFLESKYSIQNN
;
A
#
# COMPACT_ATOMS: atom_id res chain seq x y z
N MET A 1 11.33 23.72 9.30
CA MET A 1 10.98 22.98 8.06
C MET A 1 12.12 22.10 7.58
N GLU A 2 13.37 22.58 7.58
CA GLU A 2 14.54 21.82 7.11
C GLU A 2 14.75 20.48 7.83
N ILE A 3 14.67 20.45 9.17
CA ILE A 3 14.81 19.20 9.97
C ILE A 3 13.75 18.16 9.56
N VAL A 4 12.51 18.62 9.36
CA VAL A 4 11.38 17.75 8.95
C VAL A 4 11.58 17.21 7.53
N ALA A 5 12.07 18.05 6.62
CA ALA A 5 12.39 17.65 5.25
C ALA A 5 13.54 16.64 5.20
N PHE A 6 14.63 16.91 5.92
CA PHE A 6 15.77 15.99 6.04
C PHE A 6 15.33 14.63 6.59
N TYR A 7 14.52 14.64 7.67
CA TYR A 7 13.97 13.42 8.24
C TYR A 7 13.13 12.65 7.22
N MET A 8 12.19 13.32 6.52
CA MET A 8 11.38 12.65 5.48
C MET A 8 12.23 12.07 4.34
N LEU A 9 13.30 12.76 3.91
CA LEU A 9 14.22 12.23 2.91
C LEU A 9 14.95 10.99 3.41
N PHE A 10 15.39 10.98 4.67
CA PHE A 10 15.97 9.79 5.30
C PHE A 10 14.98 8.62 5.30
N MET A 11 13.73 8.84 5.72
CA MET A 11 12.70 7.78 5.69
C MET A 11 12.47 7.23 4.27
N ASN A 12 12.41 8.12 3.28
CA ASN A 12 12.26 7.72 1.87
C ASN A 12 13.46 6.89 1.38
N SER A 13 14.67 7.18 1.85
CA SER A 13 15.86 6.38 1.51
C SER A 13 15.77 4.95 2.04
N VAL A 14 15.22 4.75 3.25
CA VAL A 14 15.00 3.41 3.82
C VAL A 14 14.01 2.62 2.95
N ILE A 15 12.91 3.23 2.55
CA ILE A 15 11.92 2.59 1.67
C ILE A 15 12.53 2.29 0.30
N LEU A 16 13.36 3.19 -0.24
CA LEU A 16 14.06 2.96 -1.51
C LEU A 16 14.96 1.72 -1.46
N VAL A 17 15.69 1.52 -0.36
CA VAL A 17 16.53 0.32 -0.14
C VAL A 17 15.66 -0.94 -0.11
N MET A 18 14.51 -0.91 0.58
CA MET A 18 13.56 -2.02 0.61
C MET A 18 12.99 -2.35 -0.79
N THR A 19 12.62 -1.31 -1.56
CA THR A 19 12.16 -1.44 -2.94
C THR A 19 13.21 -2.11 -3.80
N PHE A 20 14.44 -1.61 -3.76
CA PHE A 20 15.55 -2.15 -4.52
C PHE A 20 15.82 -3.61 -4.15
N TYR A 21 15.80 -3.93 -2.85
CA TYR A 21 15.96 -5.31 -2.38
C TYR A 21 14.87 -6.24 -2.94
N ALA A 22 13.59 -5.84 -2.89
CA ALA A 22 12.48 -6.68 -3.37
C ALA A 22 12.57 -6.94 -4.88
N ILE A 23 12.87 -5.90 -5.68
CA ILE A 23 13.05 -6.02 -7.14
C ILE A 23 14.28 -6.86 -7.47
N TRP A 24 15.38 -6.66 -6.74
CA TRP A 24 16.60 -7.45 -6.91
C TRP A 24 16.38 -8.93 -6.59
N LYS A 25 15.65 -9.24 -5.51
CA LYS A 25 15.27 -10.62 -5.15
C LYS A 25 14.44 -11.28 -6.26
N TRP A 26 13.47 -10.55 -6.85
CA TRP A 26 12.72 -11.02 -8.01
C TRP A 26 13.64 -11.30 -9.22
N SER A 27 14.56 -10.39 -9.54
CA SER A 27 15.47 -10.55 -10.69
C SER A 27 16.40 -11.77 -10.60
N LYS A 28 16.59 -12.34 -9.40
CA LYS A 28 17.42 -13.53 -9.15
C LYS A 28 16.69 -14.86 -9.28
N GLN A 29 15.38 -14.86 -9.54
CA GLN A 29 14.61 -16.10 -9.69
C GLN A 29 14.97 -16.81 -11.01
N LYS A 30 14.91 -18.15 -11.01
CA LYS A 30 15.23 -18.98 -12.18
C LYS A 30 14.22 -18.78 -13.32
N GLU A 31 12.96 -18.56 -12.97
CA GLU A 31 11.88 -18.22 -13.89
C GLU A 31 11.29 -16.89 -13.43
N LEU A 32 11.09 -15.97 -14.37
CA LEU A 32 10.54 -14.64 -14.11
C LEU A 32 9.08 -14.63 -14.52
N HIS A 33 8.16 -14.60 -13.54
CA HIS A 33 6.74 -14.41 -13.84
C HIS A 33 6.28 -13.02 -13.38
N PHE A 34 5.47 -12.36 -14.20
CA PHE A 34 4.93 -11.02 -13.91
C PHE A 34 3.92 -10.98 -12.76
N TYR A 35 3.54 -12.14 -12.23
CA TYR A 35 2.58 -12.29 -11.14
C TYR A 35 3.22 -12.86 -9.87
N ASP A 36 4.55 -12.93 -9.84
CA ASP A 36 5.28 -13.43 -8.68
C ASP A 36 5.12 -12.50 -7.48
N ILE A 37 5.05 -13.13 -6.30
CA ILE A 37 4.90 -12.42 -5.03
C ILE A 37 6.02 -11.39 -4.85
N ASN A 38 7.26 -11.75 -5.20
CA ASN A 38 8.41 -10.86 -5.10
C ASN A 38 8.25 -9.60 -5.97
N LEU A 39 7.78 -9.72 -7.21
CA LEU A 39 7.56 -8.58 -8.09
C LEU A 39 6.43 -7.68 -7.57
N LEU A 40 5.32 -8.28 -7.13
CA LEU A 40 4.16 -7.55 -6.64
C LEU A 40 4.49 -6.77 -5.34
N PHE A 41 5.26 -7.36 -4.43
CA PHE A 41 5.81 -6.63 -3.29
C PHE A 41 6.81 -5.56 -3.72
N GLY A 42 7.63 -5.80 -4.74
CA GLY A 42 8.49 -4.79 -5.35
C GLY A 42 7.70 -3.58 -5.85
N PHE A 43 6.59 -3.80 -6.57
CA PHE A 43 5.70 -2.73 -7.01
C PHE A 43 5.01 -2.02 -5.85
N PHE A 44 4.59 -2.75 -4.81
CA PHE A 44 4.04 -2.14 -3.58
C PHE A 44 5.04 -1.12 -2.99
N PHE A 45 6.28 -1.52 -2.75
CA PHE A 45 7.30 -0.63 -2.17
C PHE A 45 7.70 0.49 -3.13
N LEU A 46 7.72 0.24 -4.45
CA LEU A 46 8.02 1.26 -5.45
C LEU A 46 6.97 2.38 -5.45
N PHE A 47 5.69 2.02 -5.54
CA PHE A 47 4.61 3.02 -5.50
C PHE A 47 4.54 3.72 -4.15
N LEU A 48 4.90 3.03 -3.06
CA LEU A 48 4.94 3.61 -1.72
C LEU A 48 6.04 4.67 -1.61
N PHE A 49 7.24 4.35 -2.13
CA PHE A 49 8.35 5.29 -2.23
C PHE A 49 7.97 6.53 -3.05
N LEU A 50 7.36 6.33 -4.22
CA LEU A 50 6.91 7.44 -5.06
C LEU A 50 5.85 8.28 -4.34
N GLY A 51 4.86 7.64 -3.71
CA GLY A 51 3.80 8.31 -2.97
C GLY A 51 4.33 9.15 -1.80
N LYS A 52 5.29 8.62 -1.04
CA LYS A 52 5.97 9.35 0.03
C LYS A 52 6.84 10.48 -0.51
N SER A 53 7.55 10.27 -1.62
CA SER A 53 8.36 11.32 -2.25
C SER A 53 7.52 12.51 -2.69
N ILE A 54 6.34 12.26 -3.27
CA ILE A 54 5.38 13.31 -3.63
C ILE A 54 4.82 14.00 -2.39
N ARG A 55 4.56 13.27 -1.29
CA ARG A 55 4.16 13.88 -0.01
C ARG A 55 5.25 14.80 0.54
N THR A 56 6.52 14.40 0.49
CA THR A 56 7.63 15.24 0.91
C THR A 56 7.71 16.51 0.06
N LEU A 57 7.58 16.36 -1.27
CA LEU A 57 7.51 17.49 -2.19
C LEU A 57 6.34 18.41 -1.86
N TYR A 58 5.14 17.85 -1.64
CA TYR A 58 3.94 18.60 -1.24
C TYR A 58 4.18 19.45 0.01
N ILE A 59 4.81 18.89 1.05
CA ILE A 59 5.10 19.62 2.30
C ILE A 59 6.11 20.75 2.06
N LEU A 60 7.12 20.54 1.19
CA LEU A 60 8.12 21.56 0.87
C LEU A 60 7.51 22.76 0.14
N ILE A 61 6.60 22.52 -0.79
CA ILE A 61 5.99 23.59 -1.61
C ILE A 61 4.71 24.17 -1.00
N TYR A 62 4.17 23.57 0.07
CA TYR A 62 2.88 23.93 0.66
C TYR A 62 2.79 25.42 1.00
N PHE A 63 3.88 26.00 1.48
CA PHE A 63 3.94 27.41 1.89
C PHE A 63 4.26 28.37 0.74
N THR A 64 4.68 27.87 -0.42
CA THR A 64 5.18 28.71 -1.53
C THR A 64 4.25 28.72 -2.74
N THR A 65 3.33 27.77 -2.86
CA THR A 65 2.52 27.57 -4.07
C THR A 65 1.04 27.86 -3.86
N CYS A 66 0.38 28.33 -4.92
CA CYS A 66 -1.06 28.58 -4.91
C CYS A 66 -1.87 27.27 -4.80
N LEU A 67 -3.05 27.37 -4.21
CA LEU A 67 -3.98 26.26 -3.97
C LEU A 67 -4.24 25.34 -5.20
N PRO A 68 -4.43 25.85 -6.43
CA PRO A 68 -4.70 24.98 -7.59
C PRO A 68 -3.54 24.03 -7.90
N ASN A 69 -2.30 24.49 -7.75
CA ASN A 69 -1.11 23.67 -8.00
C ASN A 69 -0.94 22.60 -6.92
N LEU A 70 -1.25 22.94 -5.67
CA LEU A 70 -1.28 21.97 -4.56
C LEU A 70 -2.30 20.86 -4.79
N LEU A 71 -3.47 21.19 -5.34
CA LEU A 71 -4.50 20.21 -5.65
C LEU A 71 -4.03 19.20 -6.70
N ILE A 72 -3.31 19.63 -7.75
CA ILE A 72 -2.76 18.74 -8.78
C ILE A 72 -1.79 17.73 -8.15
N ILE A 73 -0.90 18.19 -7.28
CA ILE A 73 0.08 17.34 -6.61
C ILE A 73 -0.59 16.37 -5.64
N LEU A 74 -1.64 16.82 -4.95
CA LEU A 74 -2.45 15.95 -4.10
C LEU A 74 -3.16 14.86 -4.91
N LYS A 75 -3.74 15.20 -6.07
CA LYS A 75 -4.36 14.22 -6.99
C LYS A 75 -3.34 13.18 -7.44
N LEU A 76 -2.15 13.60 -7.87
CA LEU A 76 -1.07 12.69 -8.26
C LEU A 76 -0.66 11.76 -7.11
N ARG A 77 -0.53 12.29 -5.88
CA ARG A 77 -0.25 11.49 -4.69
C ARG A 77 -1.32 10.41 -4.45
N TYR A 78 -2.59 10.75 -4.62
CA TYR A 78 -3.69 9.82 -4.37
C TYR A 78 -3.75 8.70 -5.42
N MET A 79 -3.45 9.03 -6.66
CA MET A 79 -3.26 8.03 -7.72
C MET A 79 -2.18 7.01 -7.33
N LEU A 80 -1.06 7.48 -6.77
CA LEU A 80 -0.02 6.58 -6.27
C LEU A 80 -0.48 5.74 -5.08
N ILE A 81 -1.26 6.29 -4.15
CA ILE A 81 -1.84 5.51 -3.04
C ILE A 81 -2.73 4.39 -3.58
N ILE A 82 -3.57 4.66 -4.58
CA ILE A 82 -4.38 3.62 -5.24
C ILE A 82 -3.47 2.53 -5.83
N LEU A 83 -2.42 2.94 -6.55
CA LEU A 83 -1.45 2.02 -7.14
C LEU A 83 -0.66 1.22 -6.08
N THR A 84 -0.42 1.75 -4.87
CA THR A 84 0.21 0.98 -3.78
C THR A 84 -0.64 -0.19 -3.33
N GLY A 85 -1.95 0.00 -3.13
CA GLY A 85 -2.83 -1.08 -2.68
C GLY A 85 -3.05 -2.16 -3.75
N THR A 86 -2.96 -1.79 -5.02
CA THR A 86 -3.26 -2.63 -6.18
C THR A 86 -2.53 -3.98 -6.19
N PRO A 87 -1.18 -4.08 -6.11
CA PRO A 87 -0.48 -5.36 -6.13
C PRO A 87 -0.87 -6.27 -4.96
N LEU A 88 -1.16 -5.70 -3.78
CA LEU A 88 -1.56 -6.48 -2.61
C LEU A 88 -3.00 -6.99 -2.71
N ILE A 89 -3.91 -6.18 -3.25
CA ILE A 89 -5.29 -6.60 -3.54
C ILE A 89 -5.27 -7.75 -4.56
N TYR A 90 -4.42 -7.66 -5.59
CA TYR A 90 -4.24 -8.74 -6.57
C TYR A 90 -3.75 -10.04 -5.90
N LEU A 91 -2.72 -9.96 -5.06
CA LEU A 91 -2.22 -11.11 -4.29
C LEU A 91 -3.33 -11.74 -3.42
N GLY A 92 -4.07 -10.89 -2.70
CA GLY A 92 -5.17 -11.33 -1.84
C GLY A 92 -6.28 -12.04 -2.62
N LEU A 93 -6.68 -11.49 -3.78
CA LEU A 93 -7.65 -12.12 -4.68
C LEU A 93 -7.15 -13.48 -5.17
N ASN A 94 -5.89 -13.56 -5.58
CA ASN A 94 -5.30 -14.80 -6.08
C ASN A 94 -5.27 -15.90 -4.98
N ALA A 95 -4.92 -15.52 -3.74
CA ALA A 95 -4.93 -16.43 -2.60
C ALA A 95 -6.32 -17.02 -2.31
N ILE A 96 -7.37 -16.19 -2.41
CA ILE A 96 -8.77 -16.60 -2.22
C ILE A 96 -9.22 -17.53 -3.35
N THR A 97 -8.97 -17.16 -4.62
CA THR A 97 -9.43 -17.96 -5.78
C THR A 97 -8.79 -19.34 -5.81
N HIS A 98 -7.53 -19.44 -5.39
CA HIS A 98 -6.86 -20.72 -5.24
C HIS A 98 -7.44 -21.59 -4.11
N SER A 99 -8.15 -21.03 -3.13
CA SER A 99 -8.73 -21.80 -2.02
C SER A 99 -10.01 -22.56 -2.37
N LYS A 100 -10.73 -22.12 -3.41
CA LYS A 100 -12.00 -22.74 -3.83
C LYS A 100 -11.82 -23.84 -4.89
N SER A 101 -10.59 -24.14 -5.30
CA SER A 101 -10.28 -25.13 -6.33
C SER A 101 -10.07 -26.53 -5.74
N ASN A 102 -11.10 -27.10 -5.13
CA ASN A 102 -11.16 -28.54 -4.87
C ASN A 102 -12.21 -29.14 -5.82
N SER A 103 -11.79 -30.14 -6.60
CA SER A 103 -12.51 -30.89 -7.62
C SER A 103 -12.76 -30.18 -8.97
N ASN A 104 -12.02 -30.65 -9.99
CA ASN A 104 -12.37 -30.66 -11.42
C ASN A 104 -12.62 -29.31 -12.12
N LYS A 105 -11.54 -28.64 -12.58
CA LYS A 105 -11.42 -27.93 -13.88
C LYS A 105 -10.16 -27.04 -13.91
N ILE A 106 -9.04 -27.62 -14.37
CA ILE A 106 -7.79 -26.88 -14.69
C ILE A 106 -8.04 -25.81 -15.77
N ARG A 107 -9.01 -26.04 -16.67
CA ARG A 107 -9.40 -25.11 -17.74
C ARG A 107 -9.95 -23.76 -17.25
N ASN A 108 -10.37 -23.64 -16.00
CA ASN A 108 -11.00 -22.43 -15.44
C ASN A 108 -10.05 -21.55 -14.62
N LYS A 109 -8.77 -21.90 -14.51
CA LYS A 109 -7.80 -21.21 -13.64
C LYS A 109 -7.29 -19.91 -14.27
N ASN A 110 -6.91 -19.96 -15.55
CA ASN A 110 -6.44 -18.78 -16.29
C ASN A 110 -7.57 -17.76 -16.46
N ASP A 111 -8.78 -18.22 -16.75
CA ASP A 111 -9.97 -17.37 -16.88
C ASP A 111 -10.28 -16.60 -15.58
N LYS A 112 -10.09 -17.24 -14.41
CA LYS A 112 -10.25 -16.58 -13.11
C LYS A 112 -9.16 -15.55 -12.81
N LEU A 113 -7.91 -15.83 -13.20
CA LEU A 113 -6.81 -14.86 -13.06
C LEU A 113 -7.03 -13.63 -13.94
N ILE A 114 -7.49 -13.86 -15.18
CA ILE A 114 -7.87 -12.81 -16.11
C ILE A 114 -9.03 -11.99 -15.52
N LEU A 115 -10.08 -12.65 -15.03
CA LEU A 115 -11.22 -11.97 -14.40
C LEU A 115 -10.78 -11.10 -13.20
N ASN A 116 -9.95 -11.63 -12.30
CA ASN A 116 -9.42 -10.87 -11.17
C ASN A 116 -8.62 -9.64 -11.63
N SER A 117 -7.78 -9.79 -12.67
CA SER A 117 -7.03 -8.67 -13.23
C SER A 117 -7.93 -7.61 -13.87
N ILE A 118 -9.01 -8.01 -14.55
CA ILE A 118 -10.00 -7.10 -15.14
C ILE A 118 -10.76 -6.35 -14.05
N ILE A 119 -11.25 -7.05 -13.02
CA ILE A 119 -11.94 -6.41 -11.88
C ILE A 119 -11.02 -5.37 -11.24
N LEU A 120 -9.77 -5.73 -10.99
CA LEU A 120 -8.79 -4.83 -10.41
C LEU A 120 -8.52 -3.62 -11.31
N LEU A 121 -8.34 -3.81 -12.62
CA LEU A 121 -8.18 -2.72 -13.58
C LEU A 121 -9.38 -1.77 -13.57
N ILE A 122 -10.61 -2.31 -13.54
CA ILE A 122 -11.85 -1.52 -13.44
C ILE A 122 -11.87 -0.72 -12.13
N THR A 123 -11.53 -1.33 -10.99
CA THR A 123 -11.52 -0.62 -9.70
C THR A 123 -10.48 0.50 -9.66
N VAL A 124 -9.27 0.26 -10.17
CA VAL A 124 -8.20 1.26 -10.21
C VAL A 124 -8.56 2.42 -11.13
N THR A 125 -9.09 2.12 -12.32
CA THR A 125 -9.52 3.16 -13.29
C THR A 125 -10.67 3.99 -12.75
N PHE A 126 -11.68 3.35 -12.14
CA PHE A 126 -12.79 4.06 -11.50
C PHE A 126 -12.31 4.98 -10.36
N GLN A 127 -11.51 4.47 -9.44
CA GLN A 127 -10.96 5.27 -8.34
C GLN A 127 -10.09 6.42 -8.84
N SER A 128 -9.32 6.19 -9.91
CA SER A 128 -8.51 7.22 -10.56
C SER A 128 -9.35 8.36 -11.14
N ILE A 129 -10.47 8.03 -11.81
CA ILE A 129 -11.40 9.03 -12.35
C ILE A 129 -12.00 9.86 -11.21
N VAL A 130 -12.45 9.21 -10.12
CA VAL A 130 -13.00 9.90 -8.94
C VAL A 130 -12.00 10.89 -8.33
N VAL A 131 -10.72 10.51 -8.25
CA VAL A 131 -9.65 11.41 -7.77
C VAL A 131 -9.43 12.58 -8.73
N LEU A 132 -9.42 12.33 -10.04
CA LEU A 132 -9.19 13.38 -11.04
C LEU A 132 -10.31 14.42 -11.06
N THR A 133 -11.56 14.01 -10.87
CA THR A 133 -12.73 14.90 -10.89
C THR A 133 -12.98 15.65 -9.58
N ALA A 134 -12.19 15.40 -8.53
CA ALA A 134 -12.34 16.07 -7.25
C ALA A 134 -12.20 17.61 -7.39
N PRO A 135 -13.17 18.39 -6.89
CA PRO A 135 -13.20 19.85 -7.07
C PRO A 135 -12.27 20.61 -6.12
N ASP A 136 -12.10 20.11 -4.89
CA ASP A 136 -11.35 20.80 -3.83
C ASP A 136 -10.62 19.83 -2.89
N LEU A 137 -9.85 20.40 -1.95
CA LEU A 137 -9.09 19.63 -0.96
C LEU A 137 -9.99 18.90 0.05
N SER A 138 -11.14 19.47 0.37
CA SER A 138 -12.10 18.90 1.32
C SER A 138 -12.67 17.60 0.78
N PHE A 139 -13.14 17.61 -0.47
CA PHE A 139 -13.63 16.43 -1.17
C PHE A 139 -12.53 15.37 -1.34
N MET A 140 -11.29 15.80 -1.62
CA MET A 140 -10.14 14.88 -1.66
C MET A 140 -9.91 14.16 -0.33
N ASN A 141 -10.05 14.82 0.83
CA ASN A 141 -9.91 14.14 2.13
C ASN A 141 -10.99 13.07 2.33
N ILE A 142 -12.23 13.32 1.89
CA ILE A 142 -13.34 12.36 1.95
C ILE A 142 -13.06 11.16 1.04
N ILE A 143 -12.64 11.41 -0.21
CA ILE A 143 -12.25 10.34 -1.14
C ILE A 143 -11.14 9.47 -0.53
N LEU A 144 -10.14 10.08 0.14
CA LEU A 144 -9.06 9.31 0.77
C LEU A 144 -9.61 8.29 1.75
N LEU A 145 -10.53 8.73 2.61
CA LEU A 145 -11.10 7.89 3.64
C LEU A 145 -11.91 6.74 3.02
N LEU A 146 -12.71 7.05 2.00
CA LEU A 146 -13.53 6.08 1.27
C LEU A 146 -12.73 5.05 0.47
N ILE A 147 -11.52 5.40 -0.01
CA ILE A 147 -10.66 4.46 -0.75
C ILE A 147 -9.74 3.69 0.21
N HIS A 148 -9.14 4.39 1.16
CA HIS A 148 -8.06 3.83 1.96
C HIS A 148 -8.56 2.87 3.05
N ILE A 149 -9.68 3.19 3.72
CA ILE A 149 -10.24 2.30 4.75
C ILE A 149 -10.65 0.95 4.15
N PRO A 150 -11.47 0.88 3.08
CA PRO A 150 -11.87 -0.40 2.50
C PRO A 150 -10.68 -1.18 1.93
N SER A 151 -9.68 -0.51 1.34
CA SER A 151 -8.49 -1.20 0.83
C SER A 151 -7.66 -1.83 1.94
N LEU A 152 -7.43 -1.15 3.05
CA LEU A 152 -6.73 -1.71 4.21
C LEU A 152 -7.49 -2.89 4.84
N ILE A 153 -8.83 -2.76 5.00
CA ILE A 153 -9.68 -3.85 5.47
C ILE A 153 -9.56 -5.07 4.55
N TRP A 154 -9.64 -4.85 3.24
CA TRP A 154 -9.53 -5.91 2.25
C TRP A 154 -8.16 -6.59 2.30
N ILE A 155 -7.08 -5.82 2.28
CA ILE A 155 -5.71 -6.33 2.32
C ILE A 155 -5.48 -7.12 3.61
N SER A 156 -5.79 -6.56 4.78
CA SER A 156 -5.63 -7.25 6.06
C SER A 156 -6.46 -8.54 6.13
N GLY A 157 -7.73 -8.49 5.68
CA GLY A 157 -8.63 -9.64 5.67
C GLY A 157 -8.20 -10.76 4.73
N THR A 158 -7.69 -10.42 3.54
CA THR A 158 -7.19 -11.41 2.58
C THR A 158 -5.93 -12.12 3.06
N PHE A 159 -4.98 -11.39 3.66
CA PHE A 159 -3.80 -12.00 4.28
C PHE A 159 -4.17 -12.85 5.51
N TYR A 160 -5.12 -12.41 6.33
CA TYR A 160 -5.63 -13.22 7.44
C TYR A 160 -6.27 -14.53 6.94
N TYR A 161 -7.04 -14.45 5.85
CA TYR A 161 -7.63 -15.63 5.22
C TYR A 161 -6.54 -16.57 4.67
N ALA A 162 -5.52 -16.03 3.99
CA ALA A 162 -4.39 -16.80 3.50
C ALA A 162 -3.67 -17.54 4.63
N PHE A 163 -3.44 -16.86 5.77
CA PHE A 163 -2.88 -17.46 6.97
C PHE A 163 -3.75 -18.63 7.49
N LYS A 164 -5.06 -18.41 7.69
CA LYS A 164 -5.99 -19.45 8.16
C LYS A 164 -6.05 -20.68 7.24
N LYS A 165 -5.75 -20.50 5.95
CA LYS A 165 -5.76 -21.58 4.95
C LYS A 165 -4.37 -22.17 4.66
N GLY A 166 -3.32 -21.75 5.38
CA GLY A 166 -1.95 -22.22 5.16
C GLY A 166 -1.41 -21.89 3.76
N LYS A 167 -1.86 -20.77 3.17
CA LYS A 167 -1.47 -20.31 1.83
C LYS A 167 -0.40 -19.22 1.91
N CYS A 168 0.19 -18.90 0.76
CA CYS A 168 1.28 -17.93 0.63
C CYS A 168 2.52 -18.35 1.45
N THR A 169 3.05 -19.55 1.17
CA THR A 169 4.17 -20.14 1.91
C THR A 169 5.47 -19.34 1.80
N GLU A 170 5.61 -18.52 0.76
CA GLU A 170 6.77 -17.66 0.50
C GLU A 170 6.88 -16.47 1.46
N ILE A 171 5.80 -16.10 2.14
CA ILE A 171 5.72 -14.93 3.03
C ILE A 171 5.05 -15.30 4.36
N LYS A 172 5.12 -14.44 5.37
CA LYS A 172 4.36 -14.58 6.62
C LYS A 172 3.07 -13.75 6.57
N PRO A 173 1.95 -14.30 6.05
CA PRO A 173 0.71 -13.55 5.88
C PRO A 173 0.13 -13.02 7.20
N GLN A 174 0.37 -13.69 8.33
CA GLN A 174 -0.07 -13.23 9.65
C GLN A 174 0.55 -11.89 10.04
N ILE A 175 1.86 -11.73 9.82
CA ILE A 175 2.59 -10.49 10.18
C ILE A 175 2.08 -9.33 9.32
N ILE A 176 1.93 -9.58 8.02
CA ILE A 176 1.43 -8.59 7.05
C ILE A 176 0.00 -8.17 7.40
N SER A 177 -0.87 -9.14 7.69
CA SER A 177 -2.26 -8.88 8.08
C SER A 177 -2.36 -7.99 9.33
N LEU A 178 -1.57 -8.29 10.37
CA LEU A 178 -1.52 -7.51 11.60
C LEU A 178 -1.00 -6.09 11.33
N ALA A 179 0.04 -5.94 10.52
CA ALA A 179 0.62 -4.64 10.20
C ALA A 179 -0.40 -3.71 9.52
N PHE A 180 -1.15 -4.22 8.53
CA PHE A 180 -2.22 -3.46 7.88
C PHE A 180 -3.42 -3.17 8.79
N LEU A 181 -3.69 -4.02 9.78
CA LEU A 181 -4.72 -3.76 10.77
C LEU A 181 -4.30 -2.62 11.71
N ILE A 182 -3.04 -2.62 12.16
CA ILE A 182 -2.46 -1.53 12.95
C ILE A 182 -2.49 -0.22 12.14
N ASP A 183 -2.10 -0.27 10.86
CA ASP A 183 -2.17 0.86 9.94
C ASP A 183 -3.59 1.42 9.82
N LEU A 184 -4.60 0.55 9.66
CA LEU A 184 -6.00 0.95 9.62
C LEU A 184 -6.43 1.68 10.90
N ILE A 185 -6.09 1.17 12.08
CA ILE A 185 -6.43 1.80 13.37
C ILE A 185 -5.78 3.18 13.48
N LEU A 186 -4.52 3.28 13.09
CA LEU A 186 -3.77 4.54 13.12
C LEU A 186 -4.31 5.55 12.10
N PHE A 187 -4.69 5.09 10.91
CA PHE A 187 -5.31 5.93 9.89
C PHE A 187 -6.66 6.46 10.34
N ILE A 188 -7.51 5.60 10.93
CA ILE A 188 -8.81 6.00 11.49
C ILE A 188 -8.61 7.01 12.62
N SER A 189 -7.80 6.68 13.63
CA SER A 189 -7.57 7.58 14.77
C SER A 189 -6.99 8.93 14.35
N SER A 190 -6.01 8.95 13.45
CA SER A 190 -5.47 10.20 12.91
C SER A 190 -6.49 10.99 12.10
N SER A 191 -7.30 10.35 11.25
CA SER A 191 -8.31 11.03 10.44
C SER A 191 -9.39 11.70 11.29
N PHE A 192 -9.85 11.06 12.36
CA PHE A 192 -10.85 11.63 13.27
C PHE A 192 -10.31 12.75 14.16
N ILE A 193 -9.03 12.69 14.55
CA ILE A 193 -8.38 13.73 15.37
C ILE A 193 -8.02 14.96 14.51
N ILE A 194 -7.63 14.77 13.26
CA ILE A 194 -7.08 15.82 12.40
C ILE A 194 -8.18 16.63 11.67
N LEU A 195 -9.30 16.02 11.29
CA LEU A 195 -10.37 16.72 10.56
C LEU A 195 -10.93 17.97 11.27
N PRO A 196 -11.19 17.98 12.59
CA PRO A 196 -11.77 19.14 13.27
C PRO A 196 -10.75 20.24 13.63
N ASN A 197 -9.44 19.93 13.77
CA ASN A 197 -8.44 20.87 14.31
C ASN A 197 -7.49 21.50 13.29
N ARG A 198 -7.64 21.19 11.99
CA ARG A 198 -6.79 21.74 10.91
C ARG A 198 -6.83 23.27 10.76
N SER A 199 -7.87 23.93 11.27
CA SER A 199 -8.05 25.37 11.12
C SER A 199 -7.39 26.23 12.22
N SER A 200 -7.03 25.65 13.37
CA SER A 200 -6.63 26.45 14.55
C SER A 200 -5.21 26.20 15.07
N SER A 201 -4.60 25.05 14.76
CA SER A 201 -3.23 24.74 15.18
C SER A 201 -2.44 24.14 14.02
N GLY A 202 -1.50 24.91 13.47
CA GLY A 202 -0.56 24.38 12.49
C GLY A 202 0.11 23.10 13.02
N PHE A 203 0.33 22.12 12.15
CA PHE A 203 0.97 20.87 12.54
C PHE A 203 2.31 21.14 13.22
N SER A 204 2.47 20.69 14.48
CA SER A 204 3.77 20.77 15.12
C SER A 204 4.77 19.89 14.34
N PRO A 205 5.99 20.38 14.06
CA PRO A 205 7.03 19.58 13.41
C PRO A 205 7.24 18.21 14.08
N PHE A 206 7.14 18.17 15.41
CA PHE A 206 7.24 16.95 16.20
C PHE A 206 6.14 15.93 15.89
N TYR A 207 4.90 16.38 15.71
CA TYR A 207 3.79 15.50 15.34
C TYR A 207 4.01 14.87 13.96
N ILE A 208 4.47 15.66 12.98
CA ILE A 208 4.79 15.15 11.64
C ILE A 208 5.88 14.08 11.73
N ILE A 209 6.99 14.36 12.44
CA ILE A 209 8.09 13.41 12.62
C ILE A 209 7.60 12.11 13.30
N PHE A 210 6.81 12.25 14.36
CA PHE A 210 6.29 11.11 15.13
C PHE A 210 5.36 10.22 14.28
N THR A 211 4.43 10.83 13.53
CA THR A 211 3.55 10.07 12.64
C THR A 211 4.31 9.36 11.52
N GLU A 212 5.34 10.00 10.94
CA GLU A 212 6.20 9.37 9.93
C GLU A 212 7.06 8.24 10.52
N LEU A 213 7.48 8.36 11.78
CA LEU A 213 8.20 7.30 12.50
C LEU A 213 7.33 6.06 12.66
N ILE A 214 6.09 6.23 13.13
CA ILE A 214 5.14 5.12 13.29
C ILE A 214 4.88 4.44 11.94
N ASP A 215 4.63 5.24 10.90
CA ASP A 215 4.38 4.72 9.55
C ASP A 215 5.58 3.91 9.03
N LEU A 216 6.82 4.39 9.23
CA LEU A 216 8.01 3.59 8.89
C LEU A 216 8.09 2.28 9.68
N MET A 217 7.76 2.28 10.98
CA MET A 217 7.75 1.04 11.77
C MET A 217 6.77 0.01 11.20
N ILE A 218 5.59 0.45 10.75
CA ILE A 218 4.62 -0.42 10.08
C ILE A 218 5.19 -0.97 8.77
N ILE A 219 5.80 -0.10 7.95
CA ILE A 219 6.42 -0.49 6.68
C ILE A 219 7.54 -1.52 6.91
N ILE A 220 8.37 -1.34 7.95
CA ILE A 220 9.40 -2.30 8.36
C ILE A 220 8.75 -3.64 8.74
N ILE A 221 7.65 -3.64 9.50
CA ILE A 221 6.95 -4.87 9.87
C ILE A 221 6.37 -5.58 8.63
N ILE A 222 5.78 -4.84 7.68
CA ILE A 222 5.31 -5.39 6.40
C ILE A 222 6.48 -6.01 5.64
N PHE A 223 7.61 -5.30 5.56
CA PHE A 223 8.82 -5.79 4.89
C PHE A 223 9.40 -7.04 5.56
N LEU A 224 9.42 -7.11 6.90
CA LEU A 224 9.82 -8.31 7.63
C LEU A 224 8.86 -9.49 7.38
N GLY A 225 7.56 -9.22 7.31
CA GLY A 225 6.55 -10.22 6.95
C GLY A 225 6.74 -10.76 5.52
N TYR A 226 7.22 -9.94 4.60
CA TYR A 226 7.62 -10.34 3.25
C TYR A 226 8.96 -11.10 3.22
N PHE A 227 9.97 -10.64 3.98
CA PHE A 227 11.32 -11.20 3.97
C PHE A 227 11.38 -12.57 4.64
N LEU A 228 10.66 -12.75 5.75
CA LEU A 228 10.68 -13.97 6.53
C LEU A 228 9.87 -15.06 5.82
N GLU A 229 10.56 -16.11 5.36
CA GLU A 229 9.91 -17.30 4.82
C GLU A 229 9.02 -17.97 5.88
N SER A 230 7.87 -18.50 5.46
CA SER A 230 6.99 -19.25 6.36
C SER A 230 7.48 -20.69 6.51
N LYS A 231 7.29 -21.28 7.70
CA LYS A 231 7.64 -22.69 7.96
C LYS A 231 6.86 -23.70 7.09
N TYR A 232 5.79 -23.29 6.43
CA TYR A 232 4.96 -24.16 5.60
C TYR A 232 5.62 -24.56 4.28
N SER A 233 6.72 -23.91 3.87
CA SER A 233 7.54 -24.35 2.73
C SER A 233 8.31 -25.65 3.01
N ILE A 234 8.54 -25.98 4.28
CA ILE A 234 9.41 -27.09 4.70
C ILE A 234 8.65 -28.44 4.75
N GLN A 235 7.32 -28.42 4.86
CA GLN A 235 6.51 -29.64 4.99
C GLN A 235 6.02 -30.26 3.66
N ASN A 236 6.21 -29.57 2.53
CA ASN A 236 5.75 -30.02 1.20
C ASN A 236 6.89 -30.39 0.23
N ASN A 237 8.13 -30.45 0.71
CA ASN A 237 9.28 -31.04 0.01
C ASN A 237 9.69 -32.33 0.72
#